data_AF-A0A8T5ZR98-F1
#
_entry.id   AF-A0A8T5ZR98-F1
#
_cell.length_a   1.000
_cell.length_b   1.000
_cell.length_c   1.000
_cell.angle_alpha   90.00
_cell.angle_beta   90.00
_cell.angle_gamma   90.00
#
_symmetry.space_group_name_H-M   'P 1'
#
loop_
_entity.id
_entity.type
_entity.pdbx_description
1 polymer ?
#
loop_
_entity_poly.entity_id
_entity_poly.type
_entity_poly.pdbx_seq_one_letter_code
_entity_poly.pdbx_strand_id
1 'polypeptide(L)'
;GAFGGHWDNTPFASSVNGLIFADYIAASGSTQKSLGLTLNRVVDGKPQFQDNFVTLANRAGFQTWWFSNQGQIGEYDTAIASIAKRADEVYFLKEGNFEADKNTKDEALLDMTAQVLAQEHSQPQLIVLHLMGSHPQACDRTQGKYETFVQSKETSCYLYTMTQTDDLLRKLYDQLRNSGSSFSLVYFSDHGLAFKERGKDVQYLAHDDKYQQNFQVPFMVISSDDKAHRVIKARRSANDF
;
A
#
# COMPACT_ATOMS: atom_id res chain seq x y z
N GLY A 1 -12.16 12.52 4.53
CA GLY A 1 -11.21 11.51 5.04
C GLY A 1 -9.84 12.14 5.30
N ALA A 2 -8.91 11.34 5.83
CA ALA A 2 -7.63 11.79 6.39
C ALA A 2 -6.74 12.59 5.42
N PHE A 3 -6.85 12.29 4.11
CA PHE A 3 -6.00 12.85 3.06
C PHE A 3 -6.69 13.95 2.22
N GLY A 4 -7.70 14.62 2.78
CA GLY A 4 -8.39 15.74 2.11
C GLY A 4 -9.49 15.35 1.14
N GLY A 5 -9.83 14.06 1.06
CA GLY A 5 -10.97 13.57 0.28
C GLY A 5 -12.33 13.98 0.89
N HIS A 6 -13.32 14.19 0.02
CA HIS A 6 -14.67 14.61 0.41
C HIS A 6 -15.40 13.59 1.31
N TRP A 7 -15.19 12.30 1.05
CA TRP A 7 -15.85 11.21 1.77
C TRP A 7 -15.11 10.82 3.04
N ASP A 8 -15.85 10.40 4.06
CA ASP A 8 -15.30 9.92 5.32
C ASP A 8 -15.03 8.40 5.29
N ASN A 9 -14.13 7.99 4.40
CA ASN A 9 -13.80 6.58 4.14
C ASN A 9 -12.46 6.15 4.73
N THR A 10 -11.90 6.95 5.65
CA THR A 10 -10.60 6.71 6.32
C THR A 10 -10.63 7.11 7.81
N PRO A 11 -11.61 6.61 8.61
CA PRO A 11 -11.76 7.02 10.01
C PRO A 11 -10.55 6.69 10.90
N PHE A 12 -9.86 5.56 10.67
CA PHE A 12 -8.65 5.21 11.42
C PHE A 12 -7.53 6.19 11.12
N ALA A 13 -7.18 6.39 9.85
CA ALA A 13 -6.13 7.34 9.48
C ALA A 13 -6.47 8.78 9.90
N SER A 14 -7.75 9.13 10.02
CA SER A 14 -8.19 10.48 10.44
C SER A 14 -8.03 10.73 11.94
N SER A 15 -7.82 9.70 12.76
CA SER A 15 -7.82 9.80 14.23
C SER A 15 -6.56 9.26 14.90
N VAL A 16 -5.82 8.37 14.25
CA VAL A 16 -4.60 7.76 14.80
C VAL A 16 -3.49 8.78 15.03
N ASN A 17 -2.74 8.65 16.13
CA ASN A 17 -1.53 9.45 16.33
C ASN A 17 -0.46 9.07 15.30
N GLY A 18 0.28 10.05 14.80
CA GLY A 18 1.29 9.86 13.76
C GLY A 18 1.34 11.03 12.78
N LEU A 19 2.08 10.83 11.70
CA LEU A 19 2.25 11.78 10.62
C LEU A 19 1.38 11.40 9.43
N ILE A 20 0.45 12.27 9.06
CA ILE A 20 -0.41 12.14 7.88
C ILE A 20 0.03 13.16 6.84
N PHE A 21 0.49 12.72 5.67
CA PHE A 21 0.93 13.59 4.60
C PHE A 21 -0.23 13.83 3.61
N ALA A 22 -0.75 15.06 3.58
CA ALA A 22 -1.93 15.41 2.79
C ALA A 22 -1.62 15.85 1.34
N ASP A 23 -0.35 16.04 0.98
CA ASP A 23 0.10 16.35 -0.39
C ASP A 23 1.35 15.53 -0.73
N TYR A 24 1.20 14.21 -0.82
CA TYR A 24 2.26 13.29 -1.24
C TYR A 24 2.07 12.85 -2.70
N ILE A 25 3.14 12.93 -3.48
CA ILE A 25 3.15 12.70 -4.92
C ILE A 25 4.00 11.46 -5.23
N ALA A 26 3.38 10.41 -5.76
CA ALA A 26 4.02 9.19 -6.20
C ALA A 26 5.00 9.44 -7.36
N ALA A 27 6.00 8.56 -7.49
CA ALA A 27 7.06 8.73 -8.48
C ALA A 27 6.59 8.47 -9.93
N SER A 28 5.50 7.71 -10.10
CA SER A 28 4.88 7.41 -11.41
C SER A 28 3.41 7.03 -11.25
N GLY A 29 2.62 7.09 -12.33
CA GLY A 29 1.23 6.61 -12.41
C GLY A 29 1.08 5.10 -12.66
N SER A 30 2.11 4.30 -12.39
CA SER A 30 2.10 2.85 -12.60
C SER A 30 3.01 2.12 -11.61
N THR A 31 2.60 0.93 -11.17
CA THR A 31 3.24 0.16 -10.09
C THR A 31 4.72 -0.07 -10.33
N GLN A 32 5.09 -0.66 -11.46
CA GLN A 32 6.48 -1.06 -11.73
C GLN A 32 7.45 0.14 -11.71
N LYS A 33 7.06 1.25 -12.35
CA LYS A 33 7.89 2.46 -12.40
C LYS A 33 7.89 3.20 -11.06
N SER A 34 6.73 3.29 -10.39
CA SER A 34 6.62 4.04 -9.13
C SER A 34 7.39 3.37 -8.01
N LEU A 35 7.19 2.06 -7.80
CA LEU A 35 7.91 1.30 -6.78
C LEU A 35 9.37 1.06 -7.17
N GLY A 36 9.67 0.97 -8.48
CA GLY A 36 11.05 0.98 -8.97
C GLY A 36 11.81 2.21 -8.50
N LEU A 37 11.23 3.41 -8.63
CA LEU A 37 11.86 4.65 -8.18
C LEU A 37 11.84 4.82 -6.66
N THR A 38 10.74 4.46 -6.00
CA THR A 38 10.54 4.70 -4.56
C THR A 38 11.35 3.75 -3.66
N LEU A 39 11.47 2.47 -4.04
CA LEU A 39 12.01 1.43 -3.14
C LEU A 39 13.49 1.10 -3.38
N ASN A 40 14.10 1.71 -4.40
CA ASN A 40 15.46 1.40 -4.83
C ASN A 40 16.31 2.65 -4.87
N ARG A 41 17.61 2.48 -4.71
CA ARG A 41 18.57 3.51 -5.04
C ARG A 41 18.46 3.85 -6.53
N VAL A 42 18.32 5.13 -6.85
CA VAL A 42 18.27 5.62 -8.23
C VAL A 42 19.60 6.27 -8.61
N VAL A 43 20.19 5.82 -9.72
CA VAL A 43 21.43 6.38 -10.28
C VAL A 43 21.16 6.70 -11.75
N ASP A 44 21.42 7.95 -12.16
CA ASP A 44 21.16 8.45 -13.52
C ASP A 44 19.71 8.17 -14.01
N GLY A 45 18.74 8.33 -13.10
CA GLY A 45 17.33 8.08 -13.37
C GLY A 45 16.95 6.61 -13.52
N LYS A 46 17.86 5.67 -13.20
CA LYS A 46 17.62 4.23 -13.29
C LYS A 46 17.64 3.56 -11.91
N PRO A 47 16.58 2.82 -11.53
CA PRO A 47 16.55 2.10 -10.28
C PRO A 47 17.51 0.92 -10.28
N GLN A 48 18.25 0.77 -9.18
CA GLN A 48 19.17 -0.34 -8.94
C GLN A 48 18.48 -1.39 -8.07
N PHE A 49 17.85 -2.41 -8.67
CA PHE A 49 17.01 -3.37 -7.95
C PHE A 49 17.74 -4.20 -6.88
N GLN A 50 19.05 -4.34 -7.01
CA GLN A 50 19.91 -4.98 -6.00
C GLN A 50 20.22 -4.08 -4.80
N ASP A 51 20.10 -2.76 -4.96
CA ASP A 51 20.36 -1.73 -3.94
C ASP A 51 19.01 -1.16 -3.50
N ASN A 52 18.22 -1.99 -2.82
CA ASN A 52 16.87 -1.65 -2.37
C ASN A 52 16.75 -1.63 -0.84
N PHE A 53 15.64 -1.09 -0.33
CA PHE A 53 15.43 -0.94 1.11
C PHE A 53 15.42 -2.28 1.89
N VAL A 54 14.97 -3.39 1.28
CA VAL A 54 15.00 -4.73 1.88
C VAL A 54 16.45 -5.21 2.02
N THR A 55 17.25 -5.03 0.98
CA THR A 55 18.69 -5.36 1.02
C THR A 55 19.42 -4.52 2.07
N LEU A 56 19.03 -3.25 2.22
CA LEU A 56 19.58 -2.38 3.27
C LEU A 56 19.17 -2.86 4.67
N ALA A 57 17.91 -3.24 4.87
CA ALA A 57 17.41 -3.76 6.14
C ALA A 57 18.12 -5.06 6.55
N ASN A 58 18.29 -6.00 5.62
CA ASN A 58 19.07 -7.23 5.86
C ASN A 58 20.51 -6.92 6.29
N ARG A 59 21.16 -5.98 5.61
CA ARG A 59 22.52 -5.54 5.99
C ARG A 59 22.57 -4.84 7.35
N ALA A 60 21.47 -4.22 7.77
CA ALA A 60 21.32 -3.63 9.09
C ALA A 60 20.96 -4.66 10.19
N GLY A 61 20.83 -5.94 9.86
CA GLY A 61 20.54 -7.02 10.81
C GLY A 61 19.05 -7.19 11.11
N PHE A 62 18.16 -6.72 10.22
CA PHE A 62 16.73 -7.03 10.31
C PHE A 62 16.48 -8.41 9.72
N GLN A 63 15.52 -9.14 10.29
CA GLN A 63 14.88 -10.24 9.57
C GLN A 63 13.74 -9.67 8.73
N THR A 64 13.70 -10.05 7.45
CA THR A 64 12.80 -9.44 6.47
C THR A 64 11.75 -10.41 5.95
N TRP A 65 10.51 -9.95 5.90
CA TRP A 65 9.34 -10.69 5.44
C TRP A 65 8.64 -9.92 4.33
N TRP A 66 8.26 -10.59 3.25
CA TRP A 66 7.47 -10.02 2.17
C TRP A 66 6.20 -10.85 1.93
N PHE A 67 5.04 -10.29 2.27
CA PHE A 67 3.74 -10.91 2.02
C PHE A 67 3.00 -10.13 0.93
N SER A 68 2.58 -10.81 -0.15
CA SER A 68 1.95 -10.16 -1.30
C SER A 68 0.59 -10.76 -1.62
N ASN A 69 -0.43 -9.90 -1.73
CA ASN A 69 -1.73 -10.24 -2.32
C ASN A 69 -1.81 -9.88 -3.82
N GLN A 70 -0.71 -9.43 -4.41
CA GLN A 70 -0.57 -9.34 -5.86
C GLN A 70 0.19 -10.57 -6.36
N GLY A 71 -0.28 -11.18 -7.45
CA GLY A 71 0.36 -12.39 -8.02
C GLY A 71 1.74 -12.12 -8.60
N GLN A 72 2.53 -13.18 -8.73
CA GLN A 72 3.86 -13.15 -9.35
C GLN A 72 3.79 -13.73 -10.77
N ILE A 73 3.94 -12.88 -11.80
CA ILE A 73 4.18 -13.38 -13.16
C ILE A 73 5.64 -13.87 -13.22
N GLY A 74 5.84 -15.19 -13.37
CA GLY A 74 7.12 -15.83 -13.62
C GLY A 74 8.18 -15.69 -12.50
N GLU A 75 9.27 -16.47 -12.58
CA GLU A 75 10.34 -16.40 -11.57
C GLU A 75 11.16 -15.09 -11.65
N TYR A 76 11.02 -14.25 -12.68
CA TYR A 76 11.90 -13.09 -12.90
C TYR A 76 11.22 -11.82 -13.45
N ASP A 77 9.90 -11.78 -13.57
CA ASP A 77 9.28 -10.93 -14.61
C ASP A 77 8.77 -9.54 -14.15
N THR A 78 8.95 -9.15 -12.88
CA THR A 78 8.64 -7.77 -12.44
C THR A 78 9.66 -7.18 -11.46
N ALA A 79 9.82 -5.85 -11.52
CA ALA A 79 10.62 -5.07 -10.58
C ALA A 79 10.28 -5.37 -9.11
N ILE A 80 9.00 -5.63 -8.82
CA ILE A 80 8.52 -5.90 -7.46
C ILE A 80 8.95 -7.29 -6.99
N ALA A 81 8.82 -8.30 -7.84
CA ALA A 81 9.30 -9.65 -7.53
C ALA A 81 10.82 -9.65 -7.28
N SER A 82 11.59 -8.84 -8.02
CA SER A 82 13.03 -8.70 -7.80
C SER A 82 13.37 -8.12 -6.41
N ILE A 83 12.61 -7.13 -5.94
CA ILE A 83 12.76 -6.55 -4.60
C ILE A 83 12.32 -7.55 -3.53
N ALA A 84 11.14 -8.17 -3.71
CA ALA A 84 10.57 -9.14 -2.78
C ALA A 84 11.52 -10.31 -2.51
N LYS A 85 12.14 -10.86 -3.55
CA LYS A 85 13.13 -11.95 -3.45
C LYS A 85 14.40 -11.61 -2.66
N ARG A 86 14.59 -10.35 -2.26
CA ARG A 86 15.66 -9.97 -1.34
C ARG A 86 15.27 -10.11 0.11
N ALA A 87 13.99 -10.31 0.43
CA ALA A 87 13.59 -10.63 1.79
C ALA A 87 14.04 -12.05 2.16
N ASP A 88 14.26 -12.31 3.43
CA ASP A 88 14.61 -13.65 3.94
C ASP A 88 13.45 -14.61 3.69
N GLU A 89 12.22 -14.14 3.89
CA GLU A 89 11.00 -14.92 3.79
C GLU A 89 9.99 -14.23 2.86
N VAL A 90 9.50 -14.96 1.85
CA VAL A 90 8.63 -14.40 0.80
C VAL A 90 7.43 -15.30 0.58
N TYR A 91 6.23 -14.71 0.63
CA TYR A 91 5.00 -15.43 0.41
C TYR A 91 4.04 -14.62 -0.47
N PHE A 92 3.56 -15.27 -1.53
CA PHE A 92 2.52 -14.73 -2.40
C PHE A 92 1.24 -15.51 -2.14
N LEU A 93 0.14 -14.81 -1.83
CA LEU A 93 -1.17 -15.45 -1.65
C LEU A 93 -1.73 -16.00 -2.98
N LYS A 94 -1.15 -15.59 -4.11
CA LYS A 94 -1.57 -15.92 -5.47
C LYS A 94 -0.40 -16.54 -6.22
N GLU A 95 -0.58 -17.76 -6.71
CA GLU A 95 0.34 -18.39 -7.66
C GLU A 95 -0.07 -18.02 -9.10
N GLY A 96 0.85 -17.48 -9.90
CA GLY A 96 0.61 -17.14 -11.31
C GLY A 96 0.25 -15.66 -11.58
N ASN A 97 -0.66 -15.41 -12.53
CA ASN A 97 -0.95 -14.06 -13.03
C ASN A 97 -1.26 -13.06 -11.88
N PHE A 98 -0.93 -11.78 -12.09
CA PHE A 98 -1.10 -10.69 -11.12
C PHE A 98 -2.52 -10.61 -10.50
N GLU A 99 -3.53 -10.92 -11.32
CA GLU A 99 -4.96 -10.95 -10.99
C GLU A 99 -5.53 -12.36 -10.79
N ALA A 100 -4.68 -13.38 -10.63
CA ALA A 100 -5.13 -14.72 -10.28
C ALA A 100 -5.90 -14.66 -8.96
N ASP A 101 -7.02 -15.41 -8.86
CA ASP A 101 -7.95 -15.40 -7.73
C ASP A 101 -8.38 -13.98 -7.26
N LYS A 102 -9.51 -13.49 -7.80
CA LYS A 102 -10.10 -12.20 -7.41
C LYS A 102 -10.75 -12.21 -6.02
N ASN A 103 -10.86 -13.37 -5.37
CA ASN A 103 -11.52 -13.49 -4.07
C ASN A 103 -10.56 -13.34 -2.89
N THR A 104 -9.23 -13.40 -3.12
CA THR A 104 -8.25 -13.21 -2.06
C THR A 104 -8.27 -11.76 -1.57
N LYS A 105 -8.64 -11.57 -0.31
CA LYS A 105 -8.70 -10.24 0.30
C LYS A 105 -7.39 -9.89 0.99
N ASP A 106 -7.06 -8.61 1.05
CA ASP A 106 -5.83 -8.12 1.68
C ASP A 106 -5.76 -8.49 3.17
N GLU A 107 -6.91 -8.70 3.85
CA GLU A 107 -6.97 -9.13 5.24
C GLU A 107 -6.27 -10.48 5.50
N ALA A 108 -6.11 -11.35 4.49
CA ALA A 108 -5.35 -12.60 4.64
C ALA A 108 -3.87 -12.35 5.00
N LEU A 109 -3.32 -11.18 4.65
CA LEU A 109 -1.95 -10.78 5.03
C LEU A 109 -1.81 -10.53 6.54
N LEU A 110 -2.91 -10.24 7.24
CA LEU A 110 -2.93 -10.03 8.69
C LEU A 110 -2.71 -11.35 9.46
N ASP A 111 -3.17 -12.47 8.91
CA ASP A 111 -2.96 -13.80 9.52
C ASP A 111 -1.48 -14.19 9.46
N MET A 112 -0.81 -13.86 8.35
CA MET A 112 0.63 -14.06 8.19
C MET A 112 1.43 -13.16 9.13
N THR A 113 1.02 -11.89 9.24
CA THR A 113 1.65 -10.92 10.14
C THR A 113 1.52 -11.36 11.60
N ALA A 114 0.35 -11.85 12.01
CA ALA A 114 0.14 -12.38 13.36
C ALA A 114 1.05 -13.56 13.68
N GLN A 115 1.32 -14.45 12.73
CA GLN A 115 2.25 -15.58 12.91
C GLN A 115 3.69 -15.13 13.14
N VAL A 116 4.13 -14.06 12.47
CA VAL A 116 5.45 -13.46 12.72
C VAL A 116 5.47 -12.82 14.12
N LEU A 117 4.46 -12.01 14.46
CA LEU A 117 4.41 -11.29 15.74
C LEU A 117 4.24 -12.21 16.97
N ALA A 118 3.74 -13.43 16.79
CA ALA A 118 3.57 -14.41 17.88
C ALA A 118 4.89 -15.10 18.29
N GLN A 119 5.95 -14.94 17.50
CA GLN A 119 7.26 -15.56 17.76
C GLN A 119 8.16 -14.58 18.52
N GLU A 120 9.05 -15.11 19.36
CA GLU A 120 10.14 -14.32 19.94
C GLU A 120 11.22 -14.10 18.89
N HIS A 121 11.63 -12.84 18.72
CA HIS A 121 12.66 -12.46 17.76
C HIS A 121 13.84 -11.81 18.49
N SER A 122 15.05 -12.31 18.22
CA SER A 122 16.28 -11.71 18.73
C SER A 122 16.75 -10.50 17.92
N GLN A 123 16.20 -10.33 16.71
CA GLN A 123 16.56 -9.31 15.74
C GLN A 123 15.33 -8.46 15.38
N PRO A 124 15.51 -7.19 14.97
CA PRO A 124 14.41 -6.35 14.54
C PRO A 124 13.75 -6.92 13.27
N GLN A 125 12.44 -6.73 13.12
CA GLN A 125 11.66 -7.28 12.03
C GLN A 125 11.28 -6.18 11.03
N LEU A 126 11.43 -6.44 9.73
CA LEU A 126 10.80 -5.65 8.67
C LEU A 126 9.78 -6.54 7.96
N ILE A 127 8.50 -6.20 8.08
CA ILE A 127 7.40 -6.93 7.46
C ILE A 127 6.77 -6.03 6.39
N VAL A 128 6.83 -6.47 5.13
CA VAL A 128 6.25 -5.76 3.98
C VAL A 128 4.95 -6.43 3.57
N LEU A 129 3.86 -5.67 3.60
CA LEU A 129 2.55 -6.11 3.10
C LEU A 129 2.25 -5.42 1.76
N HIS A 130 2.31 -6.18 0.68
CA HIS A 130 2.03 -5.71 -0.67
C HIS A 130 0.56 -5.98 -1.04
N LEU A 131 -0.26 -4.95 -0.91
CA LEU A 131 -1.72 -5.03 -1.01
C LEU A 131 -2.20 -5.00 -2.47
N MET A 132 -3.38 -5.57 -2.72
CA MET A 132 -4.14 -5.28 -3.94
C MET A 132 -4.81 -3.90 -3.87
N GLY A 133 -5.28 -3.51 -2.68
CA GLY A 133 -5.82 -2.18 -2.40
C GLY A 133 -6.98 -1.79 -3.31
N SER A 134 -6.89 -0.60 -3.90
CA SER A 134 -7.94 -0.02 -4.74
C SER A 134 -7.69 -0.18 -6.25
N HIS A 135 -6.96 -1.24 -6.65
CA HIS A 135 -6.71 -1.57 -8.06
C HIS A 135 -8.03 -1.65 -8.88
N PRO A 136 -8.04 -1.27 -10.17
CA PRO A 136 -9.24 -1.23 -11.03
C PRO A 136 -10.08 -2.52 -11.01
N GLN A 137 -11.35 -2.41 -11.43
CA GLN A 137 -12.38 -3.45 -11.22
C GLN A 137 -12.68 -3.64 -9.72
N ALA A 138 -12.85 -2.52 -9.02
CA ALA A 138 -13.08 -2.48 -7.58
C ALA A 138 -14.30 -3.32 -7.17
N CYS A 139 -15.37 -3.33 -7.97
CA CYS A 139 -16.54 -4.12 -7.62
C CYS A 139 -16.33 -5.64 -7.61
N ASP A 140 -15.32 -6.17 -8.33
CA ASP A 140 -15.01 -7.59 -8.25
C ASP A 140 -14.52 -7.95 -6.83
N ARG A 141 -13.71 -7.05 -6.25
CA ARG A 141 -13.13 -7.19 -4.90
C ARG A 141 -14.12 -6.90 -3.79
N THR A 142 -14.94 -5.88 -3.96
CA THR A 142 -15.98 -5.54 -2.99
C THR A 142 -17.21 -6.44 -3.11
N GLN A 143 -17.25 -7.32 -4.11
CA GLN A 143 -18.43 -8.11 -4.49
C GLN A 143 -19.65 -7.21 -4.73
N GLY A 144 -19.40 -6.03 -5.30
CA GLY A 144 -20.40 -5.00 -5.57
C GLY A 144 -20.88 -4.21 -4.34
N LYS A 145 -20.29 -4.42 -3.17
CA LYS A 145 -20.62 -3.66 -1.96
C LYS A 145 -20.03 -2.24 -2.02
N TYR A 146 -20.81 -1.29 -1.51
CA TYR A 146 -20.40 0.09 -1.28
C TYR A 146 -21.23 0.70 -0.14
N GLU A 147 -20.71 1.74 0.51
CA GLU A 147 -21.42 2.46 1.58
C GLU A 147 -22.22 3.65 1.05
N THR A 148 -21.69 4.34 0.04
CA THR A 148 -22.32 5.50 -0.58
C THR A 148 -22.27 5.35 -2.09
N PHE A 149 -23.41 5.58 -2.76
CA PHE A 149 -23.46 5.61 -4.22
C PHE A 149 -22.88 6.93 -4.74
N VAL A 150 -21.90 6.85 -5.63
CA VAL A 150 -21.23 8.01 -6.22
C VAL A 150 -21.08 7.80 -7.72
N GLN A 151 -21.91 8.48 -8.52
CA GLN A 151 -21.91 8.51 -9.99
C GLN A 151 -22.13 7.16 -10.72
N SER A 152 -21.43 6.10 -10.33
CA SER A 152 -21.53 4.76 -10.89
C SER A 152 -21.29 3.72 -9.79
N LYS A 153 -21.74 2.48 -10.04
CA LYS A 153 -21.47 1.37 -9.12
C LYS A 153 -19.96 1.17 -8.92
N GLU A 154 -19.19 1.24 -10.00
CA GLU A 154 -17.74 1.04 -9.97
C GLU A 154 -17.01 2.11 -9.15
N THR A 155 -17.38 3.38 -9.31
CA THR A 155 -16.83 4.48 -8.48
C THR A 155 -17.20 4.30 -7.00
N SER A 156 -18.41 3.81 -6.73
CA SER A 156 -18.88 3.55 -5.36
C SER A 156 -18.09 2.41 -4.71
N CYS A 157 -17.84 1.32 -5.45
CA CYS A 157 -16.98 0.22 -5.00
C CYS A 157 -15.55 0.70 -4.75
N TYR A 158 -14.98 1.54 -5.61
CA TYR A 158 -13.65 2.11 -5.43
C TYR A 158 -13.51 2.93 -4.14
N LEU A 159 -14.53 3.72 -3.77
CA LEU A 159 -14.50 4.43 -2.49
C LEU A 159 -14.56 3.45 -1.31
N TYR A 160 -15.28 2.35 -1.45
CA TYR A 160 -15.39 1.32 -0.42
C TYR A 160 -14.09 0.50 -0.26
N THR A 161 -13.29 0.31 -1.32
CA THR A 161 -11.96 -0.33 -1.18
C THR A 161 -11.02 0.52 -0.33
N MET A 162 -11.15 1.85 -0.34
CA MET A 162 -10.41 2.73 0.59
C MET A 162 -10.81 2.49 2.04
N THR A 163 -12.12 2.34 2.32
CA THR A 163 -12.61 1.97 3.66
C THR A 163 -12.04 0.63 4.11
N GLN A 164 -11.96 -0.36 3.20
CA GLN A 164 -11.37 -1.66 3.51
C GLN A 164 -9.86 -1.55 3.81
N THR A 165 -9.12 -0.74 3.05
CA THR A 165 -7.70 -0.50 3.33
C THR A 165 -7.50 0.21 4.67
N ASP A 166 -8.33 1.19 5.02
CA ASP A 166 -8.27 1.87 6.32
C ASP A 166 -8.54 0.91 7.49
N ASP A 167 -9.55 0.02 7.37
CA ASP A 167 -9.83 -1.01 8.38
C ASP A 167 -8.72 -2.06 8.48
N LEU A 168 -8.09 -2.43 7.37
CA LEU A 168 -6.90 -3.29 7.38
C LEU A 168 -5.75 -2.64 8.16
N LEU A 169 -5.46 -1.36 7.89
CA LEU A 169 -4.42 -0.62 8.60
C LEU A 169 -4.73 -0.49 10.10
N ARG A 170 -5.99 -0.29 10.47
CA ARG A 170 -6.44 -0.30 11.87
C ARG A 170 -6.15 -1.64 12.54
N LYS A 171 -6.55 -2.75 11.91
CA LYS A 171 -6.32 -4.11 12.44
C LYS A 171 -4.83 -4.43 12.56
N LEU A 172 -4.03 -4.04 11.57
CA LEU A 172 -2.57 -4.19 11.61
C LEU A 172 -1.96 -3.39 12.77
N TYR A 173 -2.38 -2.14 12.93
CA TYR A 173 -1.95 -1.30 14.05
C TYR A 173 -2.33 -1.92 15.41
N ASP A 174 -3.53 -2.49 15.53
CA ASP A 174 -3.96 -3.19 16.75
C ASP A 174 -3.09 -4.43 17.02
N GLN A 175 -2.76 -5.23 15.99
CA GLN A 175 -1.82 -6.36 16.12
C GLN A 175 -0.44 -5.89 16.61
N LEU A 176 0.11 -4.84 16.00
CA LEU A 176 1.41 -4.28 16.38
C LEU A 176 1.41 -3.78 17.82
N ARG A 177 0.36 -3.06 18.24
CA ARG A 177 0.22 -2.61 19.64
C ARG A 177 0.13 -3.77 20.62
N ASN A 178 -0.62 -4.81 20.27
CA ASN A 178 -0.83 -5.96 21.14
C ASN A 178 0.38 -6.90 21.21
N SER A 179 1.33 -6.80 20.28
CA SER A 179 2.60 -7.54 20.32
C SER A 179 3.49 -7.14 21.52
N GLY A 180 3.27 -5.97 22.11
CA GLY A 180 4.10 -5.43 23.20
C GLY A 180 5.46 -4.88 22.75
N SER A 181 5.82 -4.99 21.46
CA SER A 181 7.07 -4.47 20.90
C SER A 181 6.93 -3.01 20.44
N SER A 182 8.04 -2.28 20.40
CA SER A 182 8.09 -1.00 19.68
C SER A 182 7.92 -1.23 18.18
N PHE A 183 7.16 -0.36 17.51
CA PHE A 183 6.93 -0.49 16.07
C PHE A 183 6.89 0.86 15.38
N SER A 184 7.15 0.83 14.07
CA SER A 184 6.75 1.86 13.11
C SER A 184 5.97 1.20 11.98
N LEU A 185 4.86 1.80 11.59
CA LEU A 185 4.01 1.43 10.47
C LEU A 185 4.06 2.54 9.43
N VAL A 186 4.48 2.19 8.21
CA VAL A 186 4.50 3.09 7.06
C VAL A 186 3.52 2.58 6.03
N TYR A 187 2.60 3.43 5.59
CA TYR A 187 1.68 3.13 4.49
C TYR A 187 1.77 4.21 3.43
N PHE A 188 1.94 3.79 2.18
CA PHE A 188 1.77 4.62 1.00
C PHE A 188 1.17 3.80 -0.13
N SER A 189 0.45 4.45 -1.04
CA SER A 189 0.03 3.84 -2.30
C SER A 189 1.07 4.12 -3.38
N ASP A 190 1.32 3.14 -4.23
CA ASP A 190 2.27 3.21 -5.34
C ASP A 190 1.85 4.24 -6.40
N HIS A 191 0.57 4.36 -6.71
CA HIS A 191 0.01 5.41 -7.56
C HIS A 191 -1.50 5.56 -7.32
N GLY A 192 -2.07 6.67 -7.80
CA GLY A 192 -3.51 6.87 -7.82
C GLY A 192 -4.14 6.37 -9.12
N LEU A 193 -5.41 6.71 -9.35
CA LEU A 193 -6.12 6.40 -10.60
C LEU A 193 -6.81 7.65 -11.14
N ALA A 194 -7.13 7.65 -12.43
CA ALA A 194 -7.91 8.69 -13.08
C ALA A 194 -9.32 8.21 -13.45
N PHE A 195 -10.28 9.13 -13.38
CA PHE A 195 -11.62 8.91 -13.89
C PHE A 195 -11.60 8.75 -15.41
N LYS A 196 -12.29 7.72 -15.88
CA LYS A 196 -12.68 7.53 -17.29
C LYS A 196 -14.18 7.69 -17.41
N GLU A 197 -14.65 8.16 -18.57
CA GLU A 197 -16.08 8.44 -18.81
C GLU A 197 -16.69 9.36 -17.72
N ARG A 198 -15.92 10.36 -17.28
CA ARG A 198 -16.27 11.20 -16.14
C ARG A 198 -17.65 11.84 -16.31
N GLY A 199 -18.49 11.72 -15.28
CA GLY A 199 -19.86 12.26 -15.26
C GLY A 199 -20.91 11.40 -15.97
N LYS A 200 -20.56 10.21 -16.46
CA LYS A 200 -21.50 9.24 -17.05
C LYS A 200 -21.79 8.10 -16.08
N ASP A 201 -22.88 7.38 -16.31
CA ASP A 201 -23.27 6.19 -15.51
C ASP A 201 -22.27 5.04 -15.59
N VAL A 202 -21.46 5.01 -16.66
CA VAL A 202 -20.37 4.05 -16.89
C VAL A 202 -19.02 4.53 -16.38
N GLN A 203 -18.97 5.59 -15.57
CA GLN A 203 -17.71 6.09 -15.01
C GLN A 203 -16.95 4.99 -14.25
N TYR A 204 -15.63 4.93 -14.45
CA TYR A 204 -14.74 4.02 -13.72
C TYR A 204 -13.38 4.68 -13.47
N LEU A 205 -12.53 4.01 -12.70
CA LEU A 205 -11.16 4.45 -12.43
C LEU A 205 -10.16 3.47 -13.05
N ALA A 206 -9.13 4.02 -13.70
CA ALA A 206 -8.09 3.23 -14.33
C ALA A 206 -6.75 3.97 -14.34
N HIS A 207 -5.69 3.22 -14.61
CA HIS A 207 -4.34 3.75 -14.82
C HIS A 207 -4.32 4.80 -15.94
N ASP A 208 -3.59 5.88 -15.70
CA ASP A 208 -3.33 6.96 -16.66
C ASP A 208 -2.04 7.69 -16.23
N ASP A 209 -1.48 8.49 -17.12
CA ASP A 209 -0.31 9.34 -16.87
C ASP A 209 -0.57 10.83 -17.13
N LYS A 210 -1.77 11.17 -17.61
CA LYS A 210 -2.13 12.55 -18.01
C LYS A 210 -2.66 13.42 -16.88
N TYR A 211 -3.12 12.81 -15.79
CA TYR A 211 -3.86 13.51 -14.74
C TYR A 211 -3.17 13.43 -13.39
N GLN A 212 -3.19 14.52 -12.64
CA GLN A 212 -2.56 14.66 -11.32
C GLN A 212 -3.05 13.59 -10.31
N GLN A 213 -4.31 13.15 -10.44
CA GLN A 213 -4.90 12.13 -9.58
C GLN A 213 -4.19 10.78 -9.65
N ASN A 214 -3.44 10.48 -10.72
CA ASN A 214 -2.63 9.26 -10.79
C ASN A 214 -1.38 9.33 -9.91
N PHE A 215 -1.01 10.51 -9.43
CA PHE A 215 0.22 10.72 -8.65
C PHE A 215 -0.09 11.14 -7.22
N GLN A 216 -1.23 11.76 -6.94
CA GLN A 216 -1.63 12.11 -5.58
C GLN A 216 -2.09 10.88 -4.81
N VAL A 217 -1.28 10.44 -3.85
CA VAL A 217 -1.49 9.19 -3.11
C VAL A 217 -1.41 9.40 -1.61
N PRO A 218 -2.12 8.59 -0.81
CA PRO A 218 -1.99 8.64 0.65
C PRO A 218 -0.57 8.25 1.08
N PHE A 219 -0.05 8.94 2.09
CA PHE A 219 1.18 8.57 2.79
C PHE A 219 1.04 8.88 4.28
N MET A 220 1.35 7.90 5.12
CA MET A 220 1.33 8.05 6.57
C MET A 220 2.44 7.24 7.25
N VAL A 221 2.90 7.76 8.37
CA VAL A 221 3.88 7.11 9.25
C VAL A 221 3.34 7.17 10.66
N ILE A 222 3.24 6.01 11.31
CA ILE A 222 2.80 5.85 12.69
C ILE A 222 3.88 5.10 13.45
N SER A 223 4.16 5.47 14.70
CA SER A 223 5.05 4.74 15.60
C SER A 223 4.39 4.52 16.96
N SER A 224 4.82 3.48 17.68
CA SER A 224 4.27 3.10 18.98
C SER A 224 4.33 4.22 20.04
N ASP A 225 5.24 5.16 19.88
CA ASP A 225 5.49 6.28 20.79
C ASP A 225 4.83 7.60 20.36
N ASP A 226 4.13 7.64 19.21
CA ASP A 226 3.45 8.84 18.74
C ASP A 226 2.36 9.31 19.73
N LYS A 227 2.47 10.58 20.14
CA LYS A 227 1.58 11.20 21.14
C LYS A 227 0.52 12.14 20.56
N ALA A 228 0.61 12.45 19.27
CA ALA A 228 -0.31 13.38 18.63
C ALA A 228 -0.57 12.99 17.17
N HIS A 229 -1.77 13.30 16.70
CA HIS A 229 -2.13 13.28 15.30
C HIS A 229 -1.62 14.57 14.62
N ARG A 230 -0.76 14.44 13.59
CA ARG A 230 -0.17 15.60 12.89
C ARG A 230 -0.39 15.48 11.39
N VAL A 231 -1.02 16.48 10.81
CA VAL A 231 -1.24 16.58 9.35
C VAL A 231 -0.18 17.50 8.73
N ILE A 232 0.63 16.94 7.83
CA ILE A 232 1.64 17.64 7.05
C ILE A 232 1.03 18.01 5.70
N LYS A 233 0.77 19.30 5.49
CA LYS A 233 0.23 19.84 4.23
C LYS A 233 1.32 20.22 3.22
N ALA A 234 2.58 20.25 3.65
CA ALA A 234 3.69 20.56 2.78
C ALA A 234 3.90 19.42 1.77
N ARG A 235 4.04 19.78 0.50
CA ARG A 235 4.23 18.79 -0.58
C ARG A 235 5.46 17.93 -0.33
N ARG A 236 5.34 16.64 -0.64
CA ARG A 236 6.42 15.66 -0.68
C ARG A 236 6.31 14.85 -1.96
N SER A 237 7.44 14.51 -2.57
CA SER A 237 7.49 13.62 -3.73
C SER A 237 8.29 12.38 -3.40
N ALA A 238 7.81 11.23 -3.87
CA ALA A 238 8.54 9.96 -3.80
C ALA A 238 9.87 9.98 -4.60
N ASN A 239 10.07 10.96 -5.49
CA ASN A 239 11.34 11.13 -6.19
C ASN A 239 12.40 11.88 -5.36
N ASP A 240 12.00 12.57 -4.29
CA ASP A 240 12.85 13.47 -3.51
C ASP A 240 13.22 12.88 -2.13
N PHE A 241 13.09 11.56 -1.95
CA PHE A 241 13.41 10.85 -0.71
C PHE A 241 14.81 10.25 -0.72
#